data_AF-A0AAD6ZM26-F1
#
_entry.id   AF-A0AAD6ZM26-F1
#
_cell.length_a   1.000
_cell.length_b   1.000
_cell.length_c   1.000
_cell.angle_alpha   90.00
_cell.angle_beta   90.00
_cell.angle_gamma   90.00
#
_symmetry.space_group_name_H-M   'P 1'
#
loop_
_entity.id
_entity.type
_entity.pdbx_description
1 polymer ?
#
loop_
_entity_poly.entity_id
_entity_poly.type
_entity_poly.pdbx_seq_one_letter_code
_entity_poly.pdbx_strand_id
1 'polypeptide(L)' 'MNKYHKSAWQRNGKTEYYALTQFQPTDAQAAVPCWDEPQLKATWSITMISRVETVN' A
#
# COMPACT_ATOMS: atom_id res chain seq x y z
N MET A 1 8.85 6.91 5.36
CA MET A 1 7.69 6.05 5.65
C MET A 1 7.71 5.00 4.56
N ASN A 2 8.27 3.83 4.84
CA ASN A 2 8.49 2.80 3.84
C ASN A 2 7.54 1.64 4.15
N LYS A 3 7.19 0.83 3.13
CA LYS A 3 6.23 -0.31 3.17
C LYS A 3 4.77 0.10 2.95
N TYR A 4 3.85 -0.84 3.17
CA TYR A 4 2.42 -0.60 3.22
C TYR A 4 2.04 0.04 4.55
N HIS A 5 1.53 1.27 4.52
CA HIS A 5 1.28 2.04 5.74
C HIS A 5 0.05 2.95 5.64
N LYS A 6 -0.48 3.30 6.82
CA LYS A 6 -1.54 4.30 6.96
C LYS A 6 -0.92 5.70 6.95
N SER A 7 -1.46 6.57 6.11
CA SER A 7 -1.15 8.00 6.10
C SER A 7 -2.42 8.80 6.41
N ALA A 8 -2.23 10.03 6.87
CA ALA A 8 -3.31 10.94 7.21
C ALA A 8 -3.12 12.24 6.44
N TRP A 9 -4.22 12.83 5.99
CA TRP A 9 -4.21 14.15 5.37
C TRP A 9 -5.41 14.97 5.85
N GLN A 10 -5.31 16.29 5.75
CA GLN A 10 -6.37 17.20 6.15
C GLN A 10 -7.14 17.65 4.90
N ARG A 11 -8.45 17.37 4.88
CA ARG A 11 -9.39 17.90 3.88
C ARG A 11 -10.51 18.63 4.59
N ASN A 12 -10.72 19.91 4.29
CA ASN A 12 -11.82 20.71 4.82
C ASN A 12 -11.96 20.66 6.36
N GLY A 13 -10.83 20.69 7.08
CA GLY A 13 -10.79 20.62 8.54
C GLY A 13 -11.08 19.24 9.15
N LYS A 14 -11.17 18.19 8.32
CA LYS A 14 -11.28 16.80 8.76
C LYS A 14 -10.02 16.02 8.42
N THR A 15 -9.55 15.23 9.38
CA THR A 15 -8.49 14.25 9.16
C THR A 15 -9.06 13.06 8.40
N GLU A 16 -8.56 12.83 7.20
CA GLU A 16 -8.88 11.66 6.41
C GLU A 16 -7.67 10.72 6.38
N TYR A 17 -7.95 9.41 6.34
CA TYR A 17 -6.93 8.38 6.33
C TYR A 17 -6.93 7.65 5.00
N TYR A 18 -5.74 7.30 4.52
CA TYR A 18 -5.54 6.49 3.34
C TYR A 18 -4.39 5.51 3.57
N ALA A 19 -4.40 4.40 2.84
CA ALA A 19 -3.32 3.43 2.85
C ALA A 19 -2.50 3.57 1.55
N LEU A 20 -1.17 3.52 1.66
CA LEU A 20 -0.28 3.60 0.50
C LEU A 20 0.89 2.62 0.64
N THR A 21 1.46 2.23 -0.50
CA THR A 21 2.62 1.33 -0.57
C THR A 21 3.84 2.10 -1.06
N GLN A 22 4.92 2.08 -0.29
CA GLN A 22 6.23 2.56 -0.72
C GLN A 22 7.24 1.41 -0.59
N PHE A 23 7.34 0.58 -1.62
CA PHE A 23 8.13 -0.65 -1.57
C PHE A 23 9.56 -0.52 -2.07
N GLN A 24 9.93 0.58 -2.73
CA GLN A 24 11.30 0.73 -3.21
C GLN A 24 12.27 1.08 -2.06
N PRO A 25 13.47 0.45 -2.04
CA PRO A 25 13.96 -0.53 -3.01
C PRO A 25 13.57 -1.99 -2.72
N THR A 26 13.41 -2.40 -1.45
CA THR A 26 13.26 -3.82 -1.03
C THR A 26 12.27 -3.99 0.14
N ASP A 27 11.23 -3.16 0.20
CA ASP A 27 10.24 -3.13 1.27
C ASP A 27 8.93 -3.86 0.90
N ALA A 28 8.84 -4.51 -0.27
CA ALA A 28 7.65 -5.27 -0.67
C ALA A 28 7.46 -6.52 0.21
N GLN A 29 8.57 -7.14 0.64
CA GLN A 29 8.58 -8.33 1.50
C GLN A 29 7.83 -8.12 2.84
N ALA A 30 7.68 -6.86 3.28
CA ALA A 30 6.98 -6.53 4.52
C ALA A 30 5.46 -6.55 4.37
N ALA A 31 4.94 -6.43 3.15
CA ALA A 31 3.51 -6.47 2.87
C ALA A 31 3.07 -7.84 2.37
N VAL A 32 3.89 -8.49 1.55
CA VAL A 32 3.60 -9.81 0.97
C VAL A 32 4.89 -10.63 0.94
N PRO A 33 4.91 -11.89 1.39
CA PRO A 33 6.07 -12.76 1.22
C PRO A 33 6.38 -12.92 -0.28
N CYS A 34 7.48 -12.33 -0.73
CA CYS A 34 7.86 -12.28 -2.14
C CYS A 34 9.36 -12.28 -2.33
N TRP A 35 9.81 -12.61 -3.54
CA TRP A 35 11.22 -12.56 -3.91
C TRP A 35 11.50 -11.14 -4.45
N ASP A 36 11.83 -10.22 -3.55
CA ASP A 36 11.87 -8.77 -3.78
C ASP A 36 13.17 -8.30 -4.45
N GLU A 37 13.49 -8.91 -5.60
CA GLU A 37 14.61 -8.53 -6.45
C GLU A 37 14.11 -8.02 -7.81
N PRO A 38 14.60 -6.89 -8.32
CA PRO A 38 14.08 -6.28 -9.56
C PRO A 38 14.14 -7.19 -10.81
N GLN A 39 15.04 -8.18 -10.81
CA GLN A 39 15.22 -9.11 -11.90
C GLN A 39 14.17 -10.23 -11.91
N LEU A 40 13.54 -10.50 -10.77
CA LEU A 40 12.58 -11.59 -10.58
C LEU A 40 11.15 -11.08 -10.82
N LYS A 41 10.80 -10.92 -12.10
CA LYS A 41 9.47 -10.45 -12.49
C LYS A 41 8.42 -11.56 -12.33
N ALA A 42 7.25 -11.19 -11.81
CA ALA A 42 6.08 -12.05 -11.69
C ALA A 42 4.80 -11.29 -12.05
N THR A 43 3.75 -12.03 -12.42
CA THR A 43 2.41 -11.45 -12.63
C THR A 43 1.64 -11.51 -11.31
N TRP A 44 1.00 -10.39 -10.93
CA TRP A 44 0.28 -10.26 -9.68
C TRP A 44 -1.21 -10.06 -9.95
N SER A 45 -2.04 -10.90 -9.33
CA SER A 45 -3.49 -10.67 -9.24
C SER A 45 -3.80 -10.21 -7.83
N ILE A 46 -4.20 -8.95 -7.67
CA ILE A 46 -4.40 -8.31 -6.37
C ILE A 46 -5.90 -8.10 -6.14
N THR A 47 -6.38 -8.46 -4.96
CA THR A 47 -7.72 -8.14 -4.47
C THR A 47 -7.60 -7.38 -3.15
N MET A 48 -8.35 -6.30 -2.99
CA MET A 48 -8.33 -5.48 -1.78
C MET A 48 -9.73 -5.44 -1.17
N ILE A 49 -9.81 -5.72 0.13
CA ILE A 49 -11.05 -5.63 0.90
C ILE A 49 -11.06 -4.27 1.60
N SER A 50 -12.12 -3.50 1.39
CA SER A 50 -12.32 -2.18 1.99
C SER A 50 -13.70 -2.10 2.65
N ARG A 51 -13.90 -1.11 3.52
CA ARG A 51 -15.23 -0.87 4.10
C ARG A 51 -16.12 -0.20 3.05
N VAL A 52 -17.41 -0.47 3.14
CA VAL A 52 -18.43 0.20 2.33
C VAL A 52 -18.30 1.72 2.55
N GLU A 53 -18.40 2.51 1.47
CA GLU A 53 -18.23 3.99 1.45
C GLU A 53 -16.83 4.55 1.77
N THR A 54 -15.79 3.70 1.83
CA THR A 54 -14.39 4.17 2.06
C THR A 54 -13.52 4.14 0.80
N VAL A 55 -14.10 3.75 -0.33
CA VAL A 55 -13.48 3.78 -1.65
C VAL A 55 -14.04 4.96 -2.43
N ASN A 56 -13.18 5.64 -3.19
CA ASN A 56 -13.57 6.76 -4.07
C ASN A 56 -14.45 6.27 -5.22
#